data_AF-M4X305-F1
#
_entry.id   AF-M4X305-F1
#
_cell.length_a   1.000
_cell.length_b   1.000
_cell.length_c   1.000
_cell.angle_alpha   90.00
_cell.angle_beta   90.00
_cell.angle_gamma   90.00
#
_symmetry.space_group_name_H-M   'P 1'
#
loop_
_entity.id
_entity.type
_entity.pdbx_description
1 polymer ?
#
loop_
_entity_poly.entity_id
_entity_poly.type
_entity_poly.pdbx_seq_one_letter_code
_entity_poly.pdbx_strand_id
1 'polypeptide(L)'
;MEIHDAGAIADVLREIHTQIIRIADGVQRLAELLDEPGQRRCIASRFLSEEQFAKLLGTSVASLRTRRFRKQIPESIWVKDGRRTLYSVEAYEQWVQTQLQSRLNSVPSQQQKTRRGKRLAKPSSVKRPFPLLV
;
A
#
# COMPACT_ATOMS: atom_id res chain seq x y z
N MET A 1 -21.53 -58.06 32.13
CA MET A 1 -22.71 -57.42 31.52
C MET A 1 -22.27 -56.00 31.11
N GLU A 2 -21.46 -55.86 30.05
CA GLU A 2 -20.77 -54.57 29.72
C GLU A 2 -20.62 -54.31 28.21
N ILE A 3 -21.36 -55.03 27.36
CA ILE A 3 -21.20 -54.93 25.88
C ILE A 3 -22.06 -53.80 25.29
N HIS A 4 -23.05 -53.28 26.04
CA HIS A 4 -23.95 -52.23 25.56
C HIS A 4 -23.31 -50.84 25.48
N ASP A 5 -22.36 -50.52 26.36
CA ASP A 5 -21.73 -49.19 26.39
C ASP A 5 -20.71 -49.00 25.25
N ALA A 6 -20.01 -50.06 24.85
CA ALA A 6 -19.05 -50.00 23.75
C ALA A 6 -19.74 -49.66 22.40
N GLY A 7 -20.95 -50.18 22.18
CA GLY A 7 -21.76 -49.85 21.00
C GLY A 7 -22.22 -48.40 21.00
N ALA A 8 -22.71 -47.91 22.13
CA ALA A 8 -23.14 -46.52 22.29
C ALA A 8 -21.98 -45.52 22.08
N ILE A 9 -20.79 -45.83 22.61
CA ILE A 9 -19.59 -45.01 22.41
C ILE A 9 -19.17 -45.01 20.92
N ALA A 10 -19.23 -46.16 20.25
CA ALA A 10 -18.91 -46.25 18.83
C ALA A 10 -19.88 -45.45 17.94
N ASP A 11 -21.15 -45.37 18.31
CA ASP A 11 -22.15 -44.56 17.62
C ASP A 11 -21.88 -43.05 17.81
N VAL A 12 -21.54 -42.63 19.02
CA VAL A 12 -21.15 -41.25 19.32
C VAL A 12 -19.88 -40.85 18.55
N LEU A 13 -18.88 -41.73 18.48
CA LEU A 13 -17.65 -41.46 17.73
C LEU A 13 -17.91 -41.33 16.21
N ARG A 14 -18.83 -42.14 15.66
CA ARG A 14 -19.26 -42.02 14.25
C ARG A 14 -19.98 -40.71 13.97
N GLU A 15 -20.83 -40.27 14.90
CA GLU A 15 -21.52 -39.00 14.79
C GLU A 15 -20.53 -37.83 14.84
N ILE A 16 -19.60 -37.82 15.80
CA ILE A 16 -18.54 -36.80 15.90
C ILE A 16 -17.70 -36.76 14.62
N HIS A 17 -17.30 -37.91 14.08
CA HIS A 17 -16.53 -37.98 12.84
C HIS A 17 -17.30 -37.37 11.66
N THR A 18 -18.60 -37.66 11.55
CA THR A 18 -19.47 -37.09 10.52
C THR A 18 -19.59 -35.56 10.66
N GLN A 19 -19.68 -35.06 11.89
CA GLN A 19 -19.71 -33.62 12.16
C GLN A 19 -18.39 -32.94 11.79
N ILE A 20 -17.24 -33.56 12.10
CA ILE A 20 -15.92 -33.04 11.72
C ILE A 20 -15.82 -32.93 10.19
N ILE A 21 -16.23 -33.96 9.45
CA ILE A 21 -16.20 -33.93 7.98
C ILE A 21 -17.07 -32.77 7.45
N ARG A 22 -18.29 -32.60 7.98
CA ARG A 22 -19.17 -31.50 7.58
C ARG A 22 -18.57 -30.12 7.85
N ILE A 23 -17.89 -29.95 8.99
CA ILE A 23 -17.20 -28.70 9.33
C ILE A 23 -16.02 -28.49 8.37
N ALA A 24 -15.23 -29.54 8.10
CA ALA A 24 -14.10 -29.46 7.18
C ALA A 24 -14.56 -29.06 5.76
N ASP A 25 -15.64 -29.67 5.25
CA ASP A 25 -16.23 -29.29 3.97
C ASP A 25 -16.77 -27.85 3.96
N GLY A 26 -17.37 -27.41 5.08
CA GLY A 26 -17.83 -26.03 5.25
C GLY A 26 -16.68 -25.03 5.23
N VAL A 27 -15.60 -25.32 5.95
CA VAL A 27 -14.37 -24.50 5.96
C VAL A 27 -13.71 -24.50 4.60
N GLN A 28 -13.67 -25.63 3.89
CA GLN A 28 -13.14 -25.73 2.53
C GLN A 28 -13.94 -24.88 1.54
N ARG A 29 -15.27 -24.88 1.62
CA ARG A 29 -16.13 -24.01 0.80
C ARG A 29 -15.97 -22.53 1.14
N LEU A 30 -15.82 -22.21 2.43
CA LEU A 30 -15.51 -20.84 2.85
C LEU A 30 -14.12 -20.42 2.37
N ALA A 31 -13.14 -21.32 2.42
CA ALA A 31 -11.81 -21.08 1.87
C ALA A 31 -11.91 -20.84 0.37
N GLU A 32 -12.66 -21.66 -0.39
CA GLU A 32 -12.90 -21.46 -1.83
C GLU A 32 -13.63 -20.14 -2.15
N LEU A 33 -14.58 -19.72 -1.31
CA LEU A 33 -15.23 -18.41 -1.45
C LEU A 33 -14.29 -17.24 -1.13
N LEU A 34 -13.34 -17.43 -0.23
CA LEU A 34 -12.26 -16.47 0.04
C LEU A 34 -11.13 -16.56 -1.01
N ASP A 35 -11.00 -17.71 -1.67
CA ASP A 35 -10.10 -18.01 -2.79
C ASP A 35 -10.76 -17.64 -4.14
N GLU A 36 -11.96 -17.05 -4.12
CA GLU A 36 -12.50 -16.30 -5.26
C GLU A 36 -11.47 -15.23 -5.67
N PRO A 37 -11.14 -15.16 -6.96
CA PRO A 37 -9.75 -15.14 -7.34
C PRO A 37 -9.25 -13.71 -7.45
N GLY A 38 -8.64 -13.22 -6.38
CA GLY A 38 -7.43 -12.39 -6.53
C GLY A 38 -6.35 -13.06 -7.40
N GLN A 39 -6.51 -14.35 -7.71
CA GLN A 39 -5.57 -15.25 -8.38
C GLN A 39 -5.95 -15.65 -9.82
N ARG A 40 -6.95 -15.00 -10.45
CA ARG A 40 -7.12 -14.93 -11.91
C ARG A 40 -6.79 -13.52 -12.39
N ARG A 41 -5.78 -12.92 -11.77
CA ARG A 41 -5.06 -11.80 -12.36
C ARG A 41 -4.34 -12.38 -13.58
N CYS A 42 -4.97 -12.23 -14.74
CA CYS A 42 -4.26 -12.14 -15.99
C CYS A 42 -2.97 -11.35 -15.71
N ILE A 43 -1.81 -11.88 -16.04
CA ILE A 43 -0.55 -11.12 -15.93
C ILE A 43 -0.68 -9.80 -16.75
N ALA A 44 -1.62 -9.77 -17.70
CA ALA A 44 -2.06 -8.60 -18.47
C ALA A 44 -3.04 -7.63 -17.76
N SER A 45 -3.70 -7.97 -16.64
CA SER A 45 -4.66 -7.09 -15.94
C SER A 45 -4.15 -6.44 -14.65
N ARG A 46 -2.95 -6.81 -14.17
CA ARG A 46 -2.30 -6.16 -13.00
C ARG A 46 -1.70 -4.79 -13.30
N PHE A 47 -1.47 -4.52 -14.58
CA PHE A 47 -0.83 -3.30 -15.06
C PHE A 47 -1.89 -2.32 -15.57
N LEU A 48 -1.98 -1.17 -14.93
CA LEU A 48 -2.88 -0.10 -15.32
C LEU A 48 -2.20 0.86 -16.29
N SER A 49 -2.99 1.41 -17.23
CA SER A 49 -2.51 2.50 -18.06
C SER A 49 -2.23 3.74 -17.21
N GLU A 50 -1.39 4.64 -17.72
CA GLU A 50 -1.07 5.91 -17.04
C GLU A 50 -2.32 6.72 -16.67
N GLU A 51 -3.37 6.69 -17.50
CA GLU A 51 -4.65 7.37 -17.24
C GLU A 51 -5.46 6.69 -16.12
N GLN A 52 -5.54 5.36 -16.14
CA GLN A 52 -6.25 4.60 -15.11
C GLN A 52 -5.56 4.74 -13.76
N PHE A 53 -4.23 4.69 -13.75
CA PHE A 53 -3.43 4.86 -12.54
C PHE A 53 -3.54 6.28 -11.97
N ALA A 54 -3.59 7.30 -12.84
CA ALA A 54 -3.84 8.69 -12.43
C ALA A 54 -5.19 8.82 -11.73
N LYS A 55 -6.26 8.25 -12.31
CA LYS A 55 -7.60 8.25 -11.74
C LYS A 55 -7.65 7.55 -10.38
N LEU A 56 -7.01 6.39 -10.27
CA LEU A 56 -6.95 5.62 -9.02
C LEU A 56 -6.30 6.41 -7.89
N LEU A 57 -5.21 7.14 -8.18
CA LEU A 57 -4.55 7.99 -7.18
C LEU A 57 -5.24 9.33 -6.94
N GLY A 58 -6.31 9.66 -7.69
CA GLY A 58 -6.94 10.98 -7.66
C GLY A 58 -6.00 12.10 -8.12
N THR A 59 -5.10 11.80 -9.06
CA THR A 59 -4.10 12.77 -9.59
C THR A 59 -4.23 12.94 -11.10
N SER A 60 -3.51 13.91 -11.67
CA SER A 60 -3.43 14.09 -13.12
C SER A 60 -2.29 13.26 -13.74
N VAL A 61 -2.48 12.85 -14.99
CA VAL A 61 -1.43 12.17 -15.80
C VAL A 61 -0.14 12.99 -15.87
N ALA A 62 -0.25 14.31 -16.01
CA ALA A 62 0.90 15.21 -16.01
C ALA A 62 1.68 15.16 -14.68
N SER A 63 0.98 15.05 -13.55
CA SER A 63 1.61 14.89 -12.24
C SER A 63 2.37 13.57 -12.15
N LEU A 64 1.79 12.46 -12.62
CA LEU A 64 2.49 11.17 -12.66
C LEU A 64 3.75 11.23 -13.52
N ARG A 65 3.66 11.79 -14.73
CA ARG A 65 4.83 11.98 -15.61
C ARG A 65 5.92 12.81 -14.95
N THR A 66 5.54 13.88 -14.26
CA THR A 66 6.47 14.75 -13.54
C THR A 66 7.13 14.00 -12.38
N ARG A 67 6.37 13.22 -11.60
CA ARG A 67 6.90 12.40 -10.50
C ARG A 67 7.86 11.33 -11.01
N ARG A 68 7.53 10.67 -12.12
CA ARG A 68 8.41 9.70 -12.80
C ARG A 68 9.69 10.38 -13.29
N PHE A 69 9.57 11.53 -13.98
CA PHE A 69 10.73 12.30 -14.45
C PHE A 69 11.65 12.74 -13.32
N ARG A 70 11.08 13.13 -12.17
CA ARG A 70 11.82 13.48 -10.95
C ARG A 70 12.34 12.28 -10.17
N LYS A 71 12.20 11.06 -10.69
CA LYS A 71 12.60 9.79 -10.03
C LYS A 71 11.97 9.59 -8.65
N GLN A 72 10.80 10.19 -8.40
CA GLN A 72 10.06 9.99 -7.15
C GLN A 72 9.31 8.67 -7.13
N ILE A 73 9.03 8.10 -8.32
CA ILE A 73 8.43 6.78 -8.49
C ILE A 73 9.54 5.85 -9.01
N PRO A 74 9.90 4.80 -8.24
CA PRO A 74 10.86 3.78 -8.67
C PRO A 74 10.50 3.14 -10.01
N GLU A 75 11.52 2.76 -10.78
CA GLU A 75 11.35 2.04 -12.04
C GLU A 75 10.73 0.65 -11.86
N SER A 76 10.86 0.03 -10.68
CA SER A 76 10.21 -1.25 -10.38
C SER A 76 8.68 -1.21 -10.39
N ILE A 77 8.09 -0.01 -10.32
CA ILE A 77 6.63 0.18 -10.25
C ILE A 77 6.01 0.30 -11.65
N TRP A 78 6.80 0.67 -12.66
CA TRP A 78 6.29 0.93 -13.99
C TRP A 78 7.13 0.28 -15.08
N VAL A 79 6.47 -0.11 -16.16
CA VAL A 79 7.13 -0.69 -17.33
C VAL A 79 6.73 0.12 -18.55
N LYS A 80 7.70 0.31 -19.45
CA LYS A 80 7.46 0.93 -20.74
C LYS A 80 7.16 -0.17 -21.77
N ASP A 81 5.92 -0.17 -22.26
CA ASP A 81 5.49 -1.06 -23.34
C ASP A 81 5.32 -0.24 -24.63
N GLY A 82 6.39 -0.19 -25.42
CA GLY A 82 6.50 0.65 -26.61
C GLY A 82 6.31 2.15 -26.31
N ARG A 83 5.17 2.71 -26.74
CA ARG A 83 4.79 4.12 -26.51
C ARG A 83 3.96 4.32 -25.23
N ARG A 84 3.51 3.25 -24.59
CA ARG A 84 2.67 3.29 -23.40
C ARG A 84 3.52 3.07 -22.15
N THR A 85 3.13 3.72 -21.06
CA THR A 85 3.68 3.41 -19.73
C THR A 85 2.59 2.76 -18.91
N LEU A 86 2.92 1.61 -18.36
CA LEU A 86 2.04 0.80 -17.55
C LEU A 86 2.54 0.79 -16.11
N TYR A 87 1.62 0.82 -15.15
CA TYR A 87 1.93 0.85 -13.72
C TYR A 87 1.38 -0.38 -13.01
N SER A 88 2.19 -1.00 -12.18
CA SER A 88 1.75 -2.06 -11.28
C SER A 88 1.22 -1.46 -9.98
N VAL A 89 -0.07 -1.69 -9.70
CA VAL A 89 -0.71 -1.22 -8.46
C VAL A 89 -0.06 -1.86 -7.24
N GLU A 90 0.18 -3.17 -7.30
CA GLU A 90 0.76 -3.95 -6.22
C GLU A 90 2.16 -3.48 -5.84
N ALA A 91 3.01 -3.20 -6.84
CA ALA A 91 4.35 -2.67 -6.60
C ALA A 91 4.32 -1.26 -5.99
N TYR A 92 3.34 -0.44 -6.41
CA TYR A 92 3.17 0.89 -5.84
C TYR A 92 2.73 0.84 -4.38
N GLU A 93 1.76 -0.01 -4.04
CA GLU A 93 1.28 -0.19 -2.67
C GLU A 93 2.40 -0.69 -1.73
N GLN A 94 3.14 -1.70 -2.15
CA GLN A 94 4.30 -2.21 -1.40
C GLN A 94 5.35 -1.12 -1.17
N TRP A 95 5.64 -0.33 -2.20
CA TRP A 95 6.57 0.79 -2.07
C TRP A 95 6.06 1.87 -1.10
N VAL A 96 4.79 2.25 -1.19
CA VAL A 96 4.18 3.21 -0.26
C VAL A 96 4.24 2.70 1.18
N GLN A 97 3.92 1.42 1.40
CA GLN A 97 4.01 0.79 2.71
C GLN A 97 5.43 0.82 3.26
N THR A 98 6.43 0.55 2.42
CA THR A 98 7.85 0.63 2.77
C THR A 98 8.27 2.06 3.15
N GLN A 99 7.82 3.06 2.39
CA GLN A 99 8.08 4.48 2.69
C GLN A 99 7.44 4.92 4.00
N LEU A 100 6.21 4.46 4.28
CA LEU A 100 5.52 4.73 5.54
C LEU A 100 6.24 4.09 6.73
N GLN A 101 6.63 2.81 6.62
CA GLN A 101 7.40 2.11 7.65
C GLN A 101 8.75 2.80 7.91
N SER A 102 9.44 3.22 6.86
CA SER A 102 10.70 3.97 6.98
C SER A 102 10.51 5.26 7.78
N ARG A 103 9.40 5.99 7.55
CA ARG A 103 9.09 7.22 8.28
C ARG A 103 8.73 6.96 9.74
N LEU A 104 7.93 5.94 10.01
CA LEU A 104 7.55 5.55 11.38
C LEU A 104 8.77 5.11 12.19
N ASN A 105 9.69 4.37 11.57
CA ASN A 105 10.92 3.93 12.23
C ASN A 105 11.97 5.05 12.35
N SER A 106 11.85 6.11 11.55
CA SER A 106 12.78 7.24 11.55
C SER A 106 12.45 8.32 12.58
N VAL A 107 11.43 8.17 13.43
CA VAL A 107 11.14 9.14 14.51
C VAL A 107 12.37 9.26 15.40
N PRO A 108 13.14 10.35 15.33
CA PRO A 108 14.25 10.54 16.24
C PRO A 108 13.65 10.91 17.58
N SER A 109 14.01 10.20 18.65
CA SER A 109 13.78 10.70 20.01
C SER A 109 14.29 12.14 20.08
N GLN A 110 13.39 13.08 20.34
CA GLN A 110 13.70 14.51 20.44
C GLN A 110 14.77 14.74 21.52
N GLN A 111 16.05 14.78 21.15
CA GLN A 111 17.02 15.54 21.94
C GLN A 111 16.79 17.02 21.65
N GLN A 112 16.13 17.67 22.59
CA GLN A 112 15.86 19.11 22.64
C GLN A 112 17.16 19.90 22.45
N LYS A 113 17.42 20.41 21.25
CA LYS A 113 18.32 21.56 21.08
C LYS A 113 17.57 22.81 21.52
N THR A 114 17.87 23.24 22.74
CA THR A 114 17.41 24.50 23.33
C THR A 114 17.69 25.66 22.38
N ARG A 115 16.63 26.32 21.90
CA ARG A 115 16.71 27.60 21.20
C ARG A 115 17.16 28.67 22.19
N ARG A 116 18.48 28.93 22.29
CA ARG A 116 19.00 30.08 23.01
C ARG A 116 18.93 31.30 22.08
N GLY A 117 18.04 32.22 22.42
CA GLY A 117 17.69 33.37 21.60
C GLY A 117 18.80 34.42 21.46
N LYS A 118 18.66 35.22 20.41
CA LYS A 118 19.10 36.62 20.40
C LYS A 118 18.04 37.42 19.66
N ARG A 119 17.25 38.17 20.44
CA ARG A 119 16.26 39.14 19.96
C ARG A 119 16.92 40.52 19.81
N LEU A 120 16.19 41.38 19.08
CA LEU A 120 16.28 42.85 18.92
C LEU A 120 17.30 43.36 17.90
N ALA A 121 17.06 44.39 17.08
CA ALA A 121 15.91 45.06 16.44
C ALA A 121 16.47 46.37 15.83
N LYS A 122 16.06 46.78 14.61
CA LYS A 122 15.52 48.12 14.27
C LYS A 122 15.49 48.41 12.74
N PRO A 123 14.63 49.36 12.29
CA PRO A 123 14.11 49.47 10.93
C PRO A 123 14.72 50.63 10.09
N SER A 124 14.33 50.66 8.81
CA SER A 124 14.28 51.82 7.89
C SER A 124 15.61 52.32 7.28
N SER A 125 15.73 52.30 5.95
CA SER A 125 15.50 53.50 5.11
C SER A 125 16.18 53.46 3.72
N VAL A 126 15.52 54.18 2.80
CA VAL A 126 16.00 54.87 1.58
C VAL A 126 16.10 54.11 0.24
N LYS A 127 15.27 54.62 -0.69
CA LYS A 127 15.19 54.37 -2.13
C LYS A 127 16.50 54.76 -2.84
N ARG A 128 16.96 53.94 -3.79
CA ARG A 128 18.00 54.35 -4.75
C ARG A 128 17.34 55.09 -5.92
N PRO A 129 17.85 56.25 -6.36
CA PRO A 129 17.40 56.89 -7.59
C PRO A 129 17.97 56.15 -8.80
N PHE A 130 17.15 55.98 -9.84
CA PHE A 130 17.61 55.55 -11.17
C PHE A 130 18.45 56.69 -11.79
N PRO A 131 19.59 56.41 -12.42
CA PRO A 131 20.28 57.42 -13.22
C PRO A 131 19.50 57.65 -14.53
N LEU A 132 19.16 58.91 -14.80
CA LEU A 132 18.70 59.36 -16.11
C LEU A 132 19.92 59.38 -17.05
N LEU A 133 19.86 58.60 -18.13
CA LEU A 133 20.74 58.80 -19.28
C LEU A 133 20.24 60.05 -20.02
N VAL A 134 21.13 61.04 -20.12
CA VAL A 134 21.03 62.22 -20.98
C VAL A 134 21.35 61.82 -22.42
#